data_AF-A0A562PSD6-F1
#
_entry.id   AF-A0A562PSD6-F1
#
_cell.length_a   1.000
_cell.length_b   1.000
_cell.length_c   1.000
_cell.angle_alpha   90.00
_cell.angle_beta   90.00
_cell.angle_gamma   90.00
#
_symmetry.space_group_name_H-M   'P 1'
#
loop_
_entity.id
_entity.type
_entity.pdbx_description
1 polymer ?
#
loop_
_entity_poly.entity_id
_entity_poly.type
_entity_poly.pdbx_seq_one_letter_code
_entity_poly.pdbx_strand_id
1 'polypeptide(L)'
;MSISNWPEHKRPRERLIREGAQALSDAELLAVFLRVGVRGKNAVELAGDLVRHFGSLQALLGANLKEFSSVPGLGPAKYAQLNAVIELARRAIRDDMLSRQVICSPQAAKDYLRLAMAGRPYESFHVLFLDVRNRLIAVRELFRGTLTQPRAL
;
A
#
# COMPACT_ATOMS: atom_id res chain seq x y z
N MET A 1 -27.28 -7.64 -1.50
CA MET A 1 -27.58 -7.36 -2.93
C MET A 1 -26.29 -7.31 -3.72
N SER A 2 -26.30 -7.65 -5.01
CA SER A 2 -25.12 -7.46 -5.88
C SER A 2 -24.89 -5.97 -6.15
N ILE A 3 -23.63 -5.52 -6.14
CA ILE A 3 -23.26 -4.13 -6.45
C ILE A 3 -23.67 -3.75 -7.87
N SER A 4 -23.72 -4.72 -8.79
CA SER A 4 -24.19 -4.50 -10.17
C SER A 4 -25.63 -3.98 -10.24
N ASN A 5 -26.43 -4.17 -9.18
CA ASN A 5 -27.81 -3.69 -9.12
C ASN A 5 -27.93 -2.27 -8.56
N TRP A 6 -26.83 -1.68 -8.06
CA TRP A 6 -26.85 -0.30 -7.59
C TRP A 6 -26.97 0.66 -8.77
N PRO A 7 -27.51 1.88 -8.56
CA PRO A 7 -27.40 2.95 -9.54
C PRO A 7 -25.94 3.13 -9.95
N GLU A 8 -25.68 3.26 -11.24
CA GLU A 8 -24.32 3.30 -11.79
C GLU A 8 -23.44 4.36 -11.11
N HIS A 9 -24.01 5.51 -10.81
CA HIS A 9 -23.33 6.60 -10.12
C HIS A 9 -22.93 6.30 -8.67
N LYS A 10 -23.43 5.22 -8.07
CA LYS A 10 -23.06 4.76 -6.72
C LYS A 10 -22.10 3.57 -6.73
N ARG A 11 -21.83 2.97 -7.90
CA ARG A 11 -20.97 1.80 -7.98
C ARG A 11 -19.50 2.20 -7.80
N PRO A 12 -18.73 1.54 -6.91
CA PRO A 12 -17.36 1.96 -6.61
C PRO A 12 -16.43 2.04 -7.83
N ARG A 13 -16.48 1.07 -8.75
CA ARG A 13 -15.61 1.05 -9.92
C ARG A 13 -15.87 2.24 -10.84
N GLU A 14 -17.13 2.54 -11.09
CA GLU A 14 -17.59 3.61 -11.96
C GLU A 14 -17.32 4.97 -11.33
N ARG A 15 -17.50 5.11 -10.01
CA ARG A 15 -17.10 6.29 -9.25
C ARG A 15 -15.58 6.49 -9.28
N LEU A 16 -14.79 5.43 -9.12
CA LEU A 16 -13.33 5.52 -9.19
C LEU A 16 -12.86 6.07 -10.54
N ILE A 17 -13.50 5.65 -11.64
CA ILE A 17 -13.19 6.13 -13.00
C ILE A 17 -13.62 7.60 -13.18
N ARG A 18 -14.80 7.98 -12.69
CA ARG A 18 -15.39 9.31 -12.91
C ARG A 18 -14.83 10.39 -11.97
N GLU A 19 -14.68 10.05 -10.69
CA GLU A 19 -14.40 11.00 -9.59
C GLU A 19 -12.99 10.82 -9.02
N GLY A 20 -12.29 9.74 -9.38
CA GLY A 20 -10.98 9.41 -8.86
C GLY A 20 -11.00 8.76 -7.48
N ALA A 21 -9.83 8.30 -7.02
CA ALA A 21 -9.70 7.53 -5.78
C ALA A 21 -10.08 8.34 -4.52
N GLN A 22 -9.90 9.66 -4.55
CA GLN A 22 -10.18 10.55 -3.41
C GLN A 22 -11.67 10.63 -3.06
N ALA A 23 -12.55 10.27 -3.99
CA ALA A 23 -14.00 10.25 -3.75
C ALA A 23 -14.48 8.96 -3.07
N LEU A 24 -13.63 7.94 -2.97
CA LEU A 24 -13.98 6.64 -2.41
C LEU A 24 -13.43 6.49 -0.99
N SER A 25 -14.20 5.83 -0.15
CA SER A 25 -13.71 5.32 1.14
C SER A 25 -12.72 4.15 0.95
N ASP A 26 -11.93 3.86 1.98
CA ASP A 26 -11.05 2.69 2.02
C ASP A 26 -11.78 1.38 1.71
N ALA A 27 -13.00 1.23 2.25
CA ALA A 27 -13.84 0.08 1.99
C ALA A 27 -14.27 0.00 0.52
N GLU A 28 -14.56 1.12 -0.13
CA GLU A 28 -14.92 1.14 -1.55
C GLU A 28 -13.73 0.85 -2.45
N LEU A 29 -12.54 1.37 -2.14
CA LEU A 29 -11.30 1.05 -2.85
C LEU A 29 -10.98 -0.44 -2.75
N LEU A 30 -11.07 -1.00 -1.54
CA LEU A 30 -10.91 -2.44 -1.32
C LEU A 30 -12.00 -3.24 -2.04
N ALA A 31 -13.24 -2.77 -2.12
CA ALA A 31 -14.30 -3.45 -2.86
C ALA A 31 -13.98 -3.55 -4.36
N VAL A 32 -13.40 -2.50 -4.95
CA VAL A 32 -12.91 -2.52 -6.34
C VAL A 32 -11.82 -3.57 -6.51
N PHE A 33 -10.87 -3.64 -5.58
CA PHE A 33 -9.82 -4.66 -5.59
C PHE A 33 -10.38 -6.08 -5.48
N LEU A 34 -11.34 -6.32 -4.56
CA LEU A 34 -11.93 -7.63 -4.31
C LEU A 34 -12.80 -8.13 -5.46
N ARG A 35 -13.37 -7.21 -6.26
CA ARG A 35 -14.28 -7.41 -7.42
C ARG A 35 -15.62 -8.07 -7.08
N VAL A 36 -15.61 -9.07 -6.22
CA VAL A 36 -16.76 -9.87 -5.82
C VAL A 36 -16.76 -10.05 -4.30
N GLY A 37 -17.96 -10.08 -3.74
CA GLY A 37 -18.18 -10.42 -2.34
C GLY A 37 -18.12 -11.93 -2.09
N VAL A 38 -18.71 -12.34 -0.98
CA VAL A 38 -18.90 -13.75 -0.60
C VAL A 38 -20.39 -14.06 -0.49
N ARG A 39 -20.74 -15.33 -0.28
CA ARG A 39 -22.12 -15.70 -0.02
C ARG A 39 -22.65 -14.90 1.18
N GLY A 40 -23.73 -14.13 0.95
CA GLY A 40 -24.36 -13.30 1.97
C GLY A 40 -23.80 -11.89 2.15
N LYS A 41 -22.68 -11.52 1.50
CA LYS A 41 -22.09 -10.17 1.59
C LYS A 41 -21.57 -9.69 0.24
N ASN A 42 -21.87 -8.45 -0.11
CA ASN A 42 -21.31 -7.82 -1.30
C ASN A 42 -19.84 -7.37 -1.06
N ALA A 43 -19.14 -6.93 -2.11
CA ALA A 43 -17.71 -6.60 -2.00
C ALA A 43 -17.44 -5.40 -1.07
N VAL A 44 -18.35 -4.42 -1.00
CA VAL A 44 -18.25 -3.25 -0.09
C VAL A 44 -18.47 -3.68 1.36
N GLU A 45 -19.44 -4.54 1.61
CA GLU A 45 -19.68 -5.10 2.96
C GLU A 45 -18.48 -5.93 3.44
N LEU A 46 -17.96 -6.80 2.57
CA LEU A 46 -16.76 -7.60 2.86
C LEU A 46 -15.54 -6.70 3.11
N ALA A 47 -15.32 -5.69 2.28
CA ALA A 47 -14.24 -4.73 2.48
C ALA A 47 -14.39 -3.96 3.80
N GLY A 48 -15.61 -3.56 4.16
CA GLY A 48 -15.90 -2.91 5.44
C GLY A 48 -15.63 -3.83 6.65
N ASP A 49 -15.90 -5.13 6.53
CA ASP A 49 -15.51 -6.10 7.56
C ASP A 49 -13.98 -6.22 7.69
N LEU A 50 -13.26 -6.19 6.56
CA LEU A 50 -11.79 -6.28 6.56
C LEU A 50 -11.15 -5.08 7.25
N VAL A 51 -11.59 -3.86 6.92
CA VAL A 51 -11.09 -2.64 7.57
C VAL A 51 -11.34 -2.70 9.07
N ARG A 52 -12.51 -3.18 9.51
CA ARG A 52 -12.83 -3.36 10.94
C ARG A 52 -12.00 -4.47 11.61
N HIS A 53 -11.81 -5.61 10.93
CA HIS A 53 -11.08 -6.75 11.48
C HIS A 53 -9.60 -6.44 11.70
N PHE A 54 -8.95 -5.79 10.73
CA PHE A 54 -7.54 -5.42 10.83
C PHE A 54 -7.30 -4.07 11.54
N GLY A 55 -8.36 -3.27 11.75
CA GLY A 55 -8.32 -1.98 12.44
C GLY A 55 -7.67 -0.83 11.65
N SER A 56 -6.81 -1.12 10.67
CA SER A 56 -6.25 -0.13 9.74
C SER A 56 -5.88 -0.77 8.40
N LEU A 57 -5.82 0.04 7.33
CA LEU A 57 -5.29 -0.40 6.05
C LEU A 57 -3.83 -0.88 6.16
N GLN A 58 -3.01 -0.21 6.97
CA GLN A 58 -1.61 -0.59 7.16
C GLN A 58 -1.50 -2.00 7.76
N ALA A 59 -2.31 -2.33 8.75
CA ALA A 59 -2.36 -3.67 9.35
C ALA A 59 -2.85 -4.72 8.34
N LEU A 60 -3.87 -4.41 7.53
CA LEU A 60 -4.37 -5.29 6.48
C LEU A 60 -3.27 -5.59 5.43
N LEU A 61 -2.59 -4.55 4.95
CA LEU A 61 -1.54 -4.67 3.93
C LEU A 61 -0.27 -5.36 4.46
N GLY A 62 -0.06 -5.36 5.79
CA GLY A 62 1.05 -6.03 6.47
C GLY A 62 0.74 -7.43 7.00
N ALA A 63 -0.51 -7.88 6.94
CA ALA A 63 -0.93 -9.17 7.46
C ALA A 63 -0.24 -10.33 6.72
N ASN A 64 0.08 -11.40 7.44
CA ASN A 64 0.60 -12.62 6.80
C ASN A 64 -0.53 -13.45 6.17
N LEU A 65 -0.18 -14.46 5.36
CA LEU A 65 -1.15 -15.30 4.65
C LEU A 65 -2.17 -15.95 5.59
N LYS A 66 -1.74 -16.39 6.78
CA LYS A 66 -2.62 -17.08 7.75
C LYS A 66 -3.66 -16.11 8.32
N GLU A 67 -3.23 -14.91 8.72
CA GLU A 67 -4.11 -13.85 9.21
C GLU A 67 -5.08 -13.39 8.13
N PHE A 68 -4.57 -13.10 6.92
CA PHE A 68 -5.39 -12.68 5.79
C PHE A 68 -6.43 -13.73 5.41
N SER A 69 -6.03 -15.01 5.42
CA SER A 69 -6.91 -16.14 5.07
C SER A 69 -7.85 -16.57 6.18
N SER A 70 -7.74 -15.98 7.38
CA SER A 70 -8.71 -16.21 8.45
C SER A 70 -10.09 -15.60 8.14
N VAL A 71 -10.14 -14.61 7.22
CA VAL A 71 -11.39 -13.96 6.83
C VAL A 71 -12.05 -14.73 5.68
N PRO A 72 -13.34 -15.08 5.81
CA PRO A 72 -14.06 -15.80 4.75
C PRO A 72 -14.00 -15.08 3.40
N GLY A 73 -13.58 -15.81 2.36
CA GLY A 73 -13.47 -15.29 1.00
C GLY A 73 -12.15 -14.62 0.64
N LEU A 74 -11.16 -14.63 1.53
CA LEU A 74 -9.80 -14.17 1.30
C LEU A 74 -8.79 -15.32 1.22
N GLY A 75 -8.80 -16.06 0.12
CA GLY A 75 -7.84 -17.16 -0.08
C GLY A 75 -6.44 -16.70 -0.54
N PRO A 76 -5.51 -17.66 -0.73
CA PRO A 76 -4.14 -17.41 -1.20
C PRO A 76 -4.05 -16.62 -2.50
N ALA A 77 -5.01 -16.80 -3.42
CA ALA A 77 -5.05 -16.05 -4.68
C ALA A 77 -5.23 -14.54 -4.45
N LYS A 78 -6.15 -14.13 -3.58
CA LYS A 78 -6.37 -12.71 -3.26
C LYS A 78 -5.21 -12.13 -2.45
N TYR A 79 -4.61 -12.93 -1.57
CA TYR A 79 -3.40 -12.54 -0.84
C TYR A 79 -2.23 -12.26 -1.79
N ALA A 80 -1.97 -13.17 -2.73
CA ALA A 80 -0.92 -13.01 -3.74
C ALA A 80 -1.18 -11.77 -4.62
N GLN A 81 -2.43 -11.57 -5.05
CA GLN A 81 -2.84 -10.40 -5.82
C GLN A 81 -2.59 -9.10 -5.05
N LEU A 82 -2.93 -9.05 -3.76
CA LEU A 82 -2.72 -7.86 -2.93
C LEU A 82 -1.23 -7.54 -2.81
N ASN A 83 -0.41 -8.54 -2.49
CA ASN A 83 1.04 -8.38 -2.39
C ASN A 83 1.66 -7.95 -3.72
N ALA A 84 1.17 -8.48 -4.84
CA ALA A 84 1.61 -8.06 -6.17
C ALA A 84 1.30 -6.58 -6.42
N VAL A 85 0.09 -6.11 -6.10
CA VAL A 85 -0.28 -4.69 -6.25
C VAL A 85 0.58 -3.79 -5.36
N ILE A 86 0.83 -4.17 -4.11
CA ILE A 86 1.70 -3.42 -3.19
C ILE A 86 3.13 -3.32 -3.76
N GLU A 87 3.69 -4.44 -4.20
CA GLU A 87 5.04 -4.47 -4.76
C GLU A 87 5.14 -3.69 -6.07
N LEU A 88 4.13 -3.77 -6.95
CA LEU A 88 4.05 -2.94 -8.16
C LEU A 88 3.99 -1.45 -7.82
N ALA A 89 3.20 -1.05 -6.82
CA ALA A 89 3.16 0.33 -6.36
C ALA A 89 4.51 0.79 -5.80
N ARG A 90 5.18 -0.05 -4.99
CA ARG A 90 6.54 0.22 -4.51
C ARG A 90 7.55 0.35 -5.65
N ARG A 91 7.47 -0.50 -6.67
CA ARG A 91 8.34 -0.43 -7.87
C ARG A 91 8.05 0.82 -8.70
N ALA A 92 6.80 1.13 -8.96
CA ALA A 92 6.42 2.34 -9.70
C ALA A 92 6.92 3.61 -8.99
N ILE A 93 6.81 3.66 -7.66
CA ILE A 93 7.36 4.78 -6.90
C ILE A 93 8.89 4.77 -6.95
N ARG A 94 9.55 3.62 -6.80
CA ARG A 94 11.02 3.51 -6.97
C ARG A 94 11.48 3.99 -8.35
N ASP A 95 10.78 3.62 -9.42
CA ASP A 95 11.12 3.97 -10.80
C ASP A 95 10.86 5.46 -11.09
N ASP A 96 9.73 6.02 -10.63
CA ASP A 96 9.46 7.46 -10.71
C ASP A 96 10.52 8.26 -9.94
N MET A 97 10.97 7.72 -8.81
CA MET A 97 12.00 8.33 -8.00
C MET A 97 13.40 8.31 -8.63
N LEU A 98 13.78 7.21 -9.25
CA LEU A 98 15.03 7.11 -10.01
C LEU A 98 14.99 7.97 -11.29
N SER A 99 13.82 8.16 -11.88
CA SER A 99 13.67 8.90 -13.14
C SER A 99 13.44 10.41 -12.96
N ARG A 100 12.98 10.88 -11.78
CA ARG A 100 12.56 12.30 -11.61
C ARG A 100 12.99 13.03 -10.34
N GLN A 101 13.44 12.39 -9.26
CA GLN A 101 13.54 13.13 -8.00
C GLN A 101 14.83 13.90 -7.79
N VAL A 102 14.79 15.18 -8.17
CA VAL A 102 15.46 16.25 -7.44
C VAL A 102 14.87 16.27 -6.01
N ILE A 103 15.59 15.76 -5.01
CA ILE A 103 15.23 15.91 -3.60
C ILE A 103 15.51 17.37 -3.21
N CYS A 104 14.59 18.27 -3.56
CA CYS A 104 14.73 19.71 -3.31
C CYS A 104 14.49 20.12 -1.85
N SER A 105 13.93 19.24 -1.02
CA SER A 105 13.51 19.62 0.33
C SER A 105 13.63 18.49 1.34
N PRO A 106 13.80 18.83 2.64
CA PRO A 106 13.77 17.84 3.72
C PRO A 106 12.47 17.03 3.77
N GLN A 107 11.34 17.64 3.39
CA GLN A 107 10.06 16.97 3.34
C GLN A 107 10.01 15.90 2.24
N ALA A 108 10.54 16.21 1.04
CA ALA A 108 10.65 15.24 -0.05
C ALA A 108 11.56 14.05 0.34
N ALA A 109 12.67 14.32 1.03
CA ALA A 109 13.55 13.27 1.55
C ALA A 109 12.83 12.38 2.58
N LYS A 110 12.04 12.99 3.47
CA LYS A 110 11.26 12.29 4.50
C LYS A 110 10.17 11.40 3.89
N ASP A 111 9.43 11.91 2.91
CA ASP A 111 8.35 11.15 2.26
C ASP A 111 8.92 9.97 1.48
N TYR A 112 10.06 10.16 0.82
CA TYR A 112 10.77 9.06 0.20
C TYR A 112 11.18 7.99 1.21
N LEU A 113 11.91 8.40 2.26
CA LEU A 113 12.41 7.48 3.26
C LEU A 113 11.27 6.74 3.96
N ARG A 114 10.16 7.42 4.28
CA ARG A 114 8.95 6.79 4.82
C ARG A 114 8.47 5.66 3.93
N LEU A 115 8.44 5.88 2.63
CA LEU A 115 7.93 4.89 1.69
C LEU A 115 8.92 3.75 1.45
N ALA A 116 10.21 4.05 1.40
CA ALA A 116 11.28 3.05 1.28
C ALA A 116 11.42 2.16 2.53
N MET A 117 11.11 2.70 3.71
CA MET A 117 11.19 2.01 5.00
C MET A 117 9.83 1.46 5.49
N ALA A 118 8.73 1.78 4.80
CA ALA A 118 7.39 1.36 5.21
C ALA A 118 7.29 -0.17 5.36
N GLY A 119 6.84 -0.62 6.54
CA GLY A 119 6.62 -2.03 6.84
C GLY A 119 7.87 -2.81 7.28
N ARG A 120 9.02 -2.14 7.52
CA ARG A 120 10.19 -2.77 8.14
C ARG A 120 10.06 -2.75 9.67
N PRO A 121 10.18 -3.89 10.37
CA PRO A 121 10.00 -3.96 11.83
C PRO A 121 11.25 -3.54 12.63
N TYR A 122 12.21 -2.88 12.00
CA TYR A 122 13.50 -2.52 12.61
C TYR A 122 13.94 -1.12 12.20
N GLU A 123 14.67 -0.45 13.10
CA GLU A 123 15.36 0.80 12.80
C GLU A 123 16.50 0.54 11.81
N SER A 124 16.66 1.45 10.85
CA SER A 124 17.64 1.34 9.79
C SER A 124 18.14 2.72 9.38
N PHE A 125 19.45 2.83 9.24
CA PHE A 125 20.10 4.06 8.80
C PHE A 125 20.37 4.00 7.30
N HIS A 126 19.90 5.01 6.59
CA HIS A 126 20.02 5.09 5.13
C HIS A 126 20.77 6.36 4.71
N VAL A 127 21.62 6.20 3.71
CA VAL A 127 22.30 7.30 3.02
C VAL A 127 21.74 7.41 1.61
N LEU A 128 21.30 8.61 1.25
CA LEU A 128 20.86 8.96 -0.09
C LEU A 128 22.03 9.64 -0.80
N PHE A 129 22.45 9.09 -1.92
CA PHE A 129 23.46 9.68 -2.80
C PHE A 129 22.73 10.53 -3.83
N LEU A 130 23.01 11.82 -3.87
CA LEU A 130 22.38 12.77 -4.78
C LEU A 130 23.42 13.34 -5.77
N ASP A 131 22.97 13.67 -6.99
CA ASP A 131 23.76 14.44 -7.94
C ASP A 131 23.71 15.95 -7.64
N VAL A 132 24.45 16.75 -8.42
CA VAL A 132 24.51 18.22 -8.28
C VAL A 132 23.19 18.93 -8.53
N ARG A 133 22.21 18.25 -9.12
CA ARG A 133 20.82 18.71 -9.30
C ARG A 133 19.92 18.01 -8.29
N ASN A 134 20.44 17.60 -7.13
CA ASN A 134 19.76 16.86 -6.07
C ASN A 134 19.04 15.57 -6.54
N ARG A 135 19.41 15.00 -7.69
CA ARG A 135 18.75 13.79 -8.19
C ARG A 135 19.25 12.57 -7.47
N LEU A 136 18.35 11.68 -7.07
CA LEU A 136 18.73 10.46 -6.38
C LEU A 136 19.52 9.51 -7.29
N ILE A 137 20.81 9.34 -7.01
CA ILE A 137 21.72 8.40 -7.69
C ILE A 137 21.55 6.99 -7.10
N ALA A 138 21.52 6.89 -5.77
CA ALA A 138 21.44 5.62 -5.06
C ALA A 138 20.95 5.80 -3.62
N VAL A 139 20.45 4.73 -3.03
CA VAL A 139 20.23 4.62 -1.58
C VAL A 139 20.99 3.43 -1.05
N ARG A 140 21.72 3.62 0.05
CA ARG A 140 22.37 2.55 0.78
C ARG A 140 21.88 2.52 2.22
N GLU A 141 21.45 1.35 2.64
CA GLU A 141 21.23 1.04 4.05
C GLU A 141 22.61 0.70 4.65
N LEU A 142 23.09 1.50 5.60
CA LEU A 142 24.42 1.28 6.20
C LEU A 142 24.34 0.50 7.51
N PHE A 143 23.23 0.63 8.25
CA PHE A 143 23.06 -0.01 9.55
C PHE A 143 21.64 -0.52 9.72
N ARG A 144 21.51 -1.66 10.42
CA ARG A 144 20.25 -2.20 10.93
C ARG A 144 20.38 -2.38 12.44
N GLY A 145 19.40 -1.86 13.20
CA GLY A 145 19.40 -1.90 14.67
C GLY A 145 19.01 -0.56 15.28
N THR A 146 18.90 -0.51 16.62
CA THR A 146 18.61 0.75 17.34
C THR A 146 19.78 1.72 17.20
N LEU A 147 19.49 3.04 17.21
CA LEU A 147 20.51 4.11 17.21
C LEU A 147 21.64 3.90 18.26
N THR A 148 21.38 3.14 19.32
CA THR A 148 22.30 2.82 20.41
C THR A 148 23.21 1.61 20.17
N GLN A 149 22.90 0.70 19.24
CA GLN A 149 23.75 -0.44 18.87
C GLN A 149 23.72 -0.69 17.35
N PRO A 150 24.33 0.19 16.54
CA PRO A 150 24.47 -0.03 15.11
C PRO A 150 25.38 -1.25 14.84
N ARG A 151 24.87 -2.24 14.09
CA ARG A 151 25.69 -3.27 13.44
C ARG A 151 25.84 -2.90 11.97
N ALA A 152 27.09 -2.73 11.53
CA ALA A 152 27.42 -2.50 10.13
C ALA A 152 27.01 -3.72 9.27
N LEU A 153 26.51 -3.44 8.08
CA LEU A 153 26.22 -4.43 7.04
C LEU A 153 27.45 -4.70 6.17
#